data_AF-A0A8J4GMR9-F1
#
_entry.id   AF-A0A8J4GMR9-F1
#
_cell.length_a   1.000
_cell.length_b   1.000
_cell.length_c   1.000
_cell.angle_alpha   90.00
_cell.angle_beta   90.00
_cell.angle_gamma   90.00
#
_symmetry.space_group_name_H-M   'P 1'
#
loop_
_entity.id
_entity.type
_entity.pdbx_description
1 polymer ?
#
loop_
_entity_poly.entity_id
_entity_poly.type
_entity_poly.pdbx_seq_one_letter_code
_entity_poly.pdbx_strand_id
1 'polypeptide(L)'
;IKCRYLIFIFVEALIVMRAALCSQTTTAAHVRTHAVAVPGAAALAVRPNPYNGKAQALVVCHLGICPLHLNDANDYVRLEAPLILRNQHASKFSIRNVHDAVYDSHSGLVLFANGTAIYGMDATNRVAQLAGDGEGGLIFDGPGSEARFVGAQRLATDGQGVTYIRDRDSGSRNGFCLRALHEAAAAPSHQSTSSSSSSSSSSIPRAVVTVNIGSNTGPHAMTYDTGRCSLLFATRGSAVHQLLPFGITRELLGTDEPIAPHGFCATAAAASAAASAAETSDDDDANNRTGMSGLAEPHPAVRLLPFVNVQALAADAASGNVYILDGTTGSKTMLRVLRPDGSLDTIENQLQIGPTGNSRWPRLAVLPYGHLAVYGTSVHEIMLLRLGEPSA
;
A
#
# COMPACT_ATOMS: atom_id res chain seq x y z
N ILE A 1 -37.20 -45.02 -1.41
CA ILE A 1 -37.65 -43.98 -0.44
C ILE A 1 -36.52 -43.51 0.49
N LYS A 2 -35.57 -44.37 0.92
CA LYS A 2 -34.44 -43.96 1.77
C LYS A 2 -33.38 -43.02 1.13
N CYS A 3 -33.17 -43.03 -0.20
CA CYS A 3 -32.21 -42.11 -0.85
C CYS A 3 -32.70 -40.67 -1.05
N ARG A 4 -34.01 -40.38 -0.94
CA ARG A 4 -34.52 -39.01 -1.11
C ARG A 4 -34.40 -38.16 0.16
N TYR A 5 -34.26 -38.80 1.33
CA TYR A 5 -34.11 -38.09 2.60
C TYR A 5 -32.68 -37.60 2.86
N LEU A 6 -31.65 -38.29 2.34
CA LEU A 6 -30.26 -37.86 2.52
C LEU A 6 -29.92 -36.58 1.74
N ILE A 7 -30.51 -36.40 0.55
CA ILE A 7 -30.30 -35.20 -0.28
C ILE A 7 -30.96 -33.97 0.35
N PHE A 8 -32.12 -34.13 1.01
CA PHE A 8 -32.81 -33.01 1.65
C PHE A 8 -32.06 -32.49 2.89
N ILE A 9 -31.45 -33.39 3.68
CA ILE A 9 -30.66 -32.99 4.87
C ILE A 9 -29.37 -32.26 4.47
N PHE A 10 -28.72 -32.67 3.37
CA PHE A 10 -27.55 -31.96 2.86
C PHE A 10 -27.89 -30.57 2.30
N VAL A 11 -29.04 -30.41 1.65
CA VAL A 11 -29.47 -29.11 1.12
C VAL A 11 -29.85 -28.14 2.24
N GLU A 12 -30.53 -28.59 3.30
CA GLU A 12 -30.83 -27.70 4.44
C GLU A 12 -29.58 -27.37 5.28
N ALA A 13 -28.65 -28.32 5.48
CA ALA A 13 -27.39 -28.03 6.14
C ALA A 13 -26.53 -27.02 5.36
N LEU A 14 -26.53 -27.09 4.02
CA LEU A 14 -25.83 -26.14 3.15
C LEU A 14 -26.49 -24.75 3.15
N ILE A 15 -27.83 -24.68 3.28
CA ILE A 15 -28.59 -23.42 3.39
C ILE A 15 -28.36 -22.77 4.76
N VAL A 16 -28.32 -23.55 5.84
CA VAL A 16 -28.06 -23.05 7.20
C VAL A 16 -26.58 -22.65 7.37
N MET A 17 -25.62 -23.36 6.77
CA MET A 17 -24.22 -22.91 6.73
C MET A 17 -24.03 -21.63 5.91
N ARG A 18 -24.77 -21.44 4.80
CA ARG A 18 -24.78 -20.18 4.05
C ARG A 18 -25.36 -19.01 4.83
N ALA A 19 -26.36 -19.25 5.67
CA ALA A 19 -26.95 -18.22 6.53
C ALA A 19 -26.05 -17.88 7.74
N ALA A 20 -25.30 -18.86 8.26
CA ALA A 20 -24.39 -18.67 9.39
C ALA A 20 -23.02 -18.07 9.01
N LEU A 21 -22.50 -18.35 7.80
CA LEU A 21 -21.21 -17.81 7.33
C LEU A 21 -21.29 -16.40 6.72
N CYS A 22 -22.47 -15.81 6.65
CA CYS A 22 -22.67 -14.48 6.08
C CYS A 22 -23.61 -13.61 6.93
N SER A 23 -23.55 -13.75 8.25
CA SER A 23 -23.85 -12.60 9.11
C SER A 23 -22.67 -11.64 9.02
N GLN A 24 -22.52 -11.01 7.85
CA GLN A 24 -21.73 -9.79 7.76
C GLN A 24 -22.50 -8.76 8.56
N THR A 25 -22.15 -8.60 9.83
CA THR A 25 -22.47 -7.39 10.57
C THR A 25 -21.76 -6.26 9.84
N THR A 26 -22.43 -5.69 8.84
CA THR A 26 -22.17 -4.34 8.36
C THR A 26 -22.52 -3.41 9.50
N THR A 27 -21.65 -3.34 10.51
CA THR A 27 -21.53 -2.13 11.31
C THR A 27 -21.06 -1.07 10.33
N ALA A 28 -22.01 -0.36 9.74
CA ALA A 28 -21.76 0.80 8.91
C ALA A 28 -21.09 1.84 9.81
N ALA A 29 -19.78 1.72 9.98
CA ALA A 29 -18.97 2.75 10.58
C ALA A 29 -19.26 4.01 9.76
N HIS A 30 -19.69 5.07 10.44
CA HIS A 30 -20.11 6.28 9.75
C HIS A 30 -18.88 6.97 9.16
N VAL A 31 -18.49 6.60 7.93
CA VAL A 31 -17.38 7.23 7.21
C VAL A 31 -17.81 8.65 6.85
N ARG A 32 -17.14 9.64 7.42
CA ARG A 32 -17.33 11.04 7.00
C ARG A 32 -16.35 11.35 5.89
N THR A 33 -16.85 11.96 4.82
CA THR A 33 -16.07 12.31 3.65
C THR A 33 -15.92 13.82 3.55
N HIS A 34 -14.68 14.29 3.33
CA HIS A 34 -14.35 15.69 3.11
C HIS A 34 -13.54 15.82 1.83
N ALA A 35 -14.01 16.61 0.88
CA ALA A 35 -13.23 16.96 -0.31
C ALA A 35 -12.32 18.16 0.00
N VAL A 36 -11.05 18.07 -0.40
CA VAL A 36 -10.06 19.14 -0.22
C VAL A 36 -9.48 19.50 -1.59
N ALA A 37 -9.80 20.70 -2.08
CA ALA A 37 -9.29 21.18 -3.36
C ALA A 37 -7.74 21.27 -3.35
N VAL A 38 -7.09 20.25 -3.94
CA VAL A 38 -5.63 20.19 -4.03
C VAL A 38 -5.22 19.97 -5.49
N PRO A 39 -4.83 21.04 -6.20
CA PRO A 39 -4.72 20.97 -7.63
C PRO A 39 -3.55 20.13 -8.11
N GLY A 40 -3.86 19.01 -8.78
CA GLY A 40 -2.87 18.09 -9.33
C GLY A 40 -2.15 17.28 -8.27
N ALA A 41 -2.84 16.93 -7.18
CA ALA A 41 -2.33 16.00 -6.16
C ALA A 41 -1.72 14.75 -6.80
N ALA A 42 -0.41 14.64 -6.71
CA ALA A 42 0.41 13.63 -7.36
C ALA A 42 0.90 12.57 -6.38
N ALA A 43 1.23 12.97 -5.16
CA ALA A 43 1.75 12.12 -4.10
C ALA A 43 1.39 12.67 -2.72
N LEU A 44 1.38 11.80 -1.71
CA LEU A 44 1.16 12.17 -0.32
C LEU A 44 2.13 11.36 0.55
N ALA A 45 2.77 11.99 1.52
CA ALA A 45 3.59 11.31 2.53
C ALA A 45 3.35 11.95 3.90
N VAL A 46 3.52 11.18 4.98
CA VAL A 46 3.43 11.68 6.35
C VAL A 46 4.79 11.55 7.01
N ARG A 47 5.38 12.68 7.44
CA ARG A 47 6.68 12.71 8.14
C ARG A 47 6.55 13.35 9.52
N PRO A 48 7.50 13.18 10.43
CA PRO A 48 7.62 14.05 11.60
C PRO A 48 7.92 15.50 11.18
N ASN A 49 7.21 16.45 11.77
CA ASN A 49 7.46 17.87 11.60
C ASN A 49 8.80 18.24 12.25
N PRO A 50 9.71 18.92 11.52
CA PRO A 50 11.05 19.21 12.02
C PRO A 50 11.08 20.12 13.26
N TYR A 51 10.01 20.88 13.53
CA TYR A 51 9.97 21.84 14.63
C TYR A 51 9.35 21.27 15.91
N ASN A 52 8.40 20.34 15.80
CA ASN A 52 7.65 19.85 16.96
C ASN A 52 7.51 18.32 17.03
N GLY A 53 8.06 17.58 16.07
CA GLY A 53 8.00 16.11 16.00
C GLY A 53 6.64 15.52 15.68
N LYS A 54 5.56 16.32 15.66
CA LYS A 54 4.21 15.84 15.33
C LYS A 54 4.14 15.41 13.88
N ALA A 55 3.27 14.47 13.57
CA ALA A 55 3.07 14.03 12.20
C ALA A 55 2.58 15.20 11.31
N GLN A 56 3.21 15.36 10.16
CA GLN A 56 2.94 16.36 9.13
C GLN A 56 2.68 15.63 7.82
N ALA A 57 1.44 15.69 7.35
CA ALA A 57 1.08 15.25 6.02
C ALA A 57 1.61 16.27 4.99
N LEU A 58 2.30 15.78 3.97
CA LEU A 58 2.83 16.54 2.85
C LEU A 58 2.15 16.07 1.58
N VAL A 59 1.63 17.01 0.82
CA VAL A 59 1.00 16.75 -0.46
C VAL A 59 1.85 17.36 -1.57
N VAL A 60 2.20 16.54 -2.55
CA VAL A 60 2.86 16.99 -3.78
C VAL A 60 1.79 17.32 -4.79
N CYS A 61 1.72 18.57 -5.24
CA CYS A 61 0.70 19.06 -6.16
C CYS A 61 1.30 20.09 -7.15
N HIS A 62 0.47 20.70 -8.01
CA HIS A 62 0.93 21.70 -8.98
C HIS A 62 1.53 22.96 -8.34
N LEU A 63 1.17 23.26 -7.10
CA LEU A 63 1.69 24.41 -6.34
C LEU A 63 3.07 24.13 -5.74
N GLY A 64 3.43 22.86 -5.56
CA GLY A 64 4.67 22.44 -4.93
C GLY A 64 4.46 21.29 -3.94
N ILE A 65 5.34 21.19 -2.94
CA ILE A 65 5.15 20.29 -1.80
C ILE A 65 4.53 21.11 -0.67
N CYS A 66 3.25 20.88 -0.38
CA CYS A 66 2.48 21.68 0.57
C CYS A 66 2.13 20.84 1.80
N PRO A 67 2.31 21.34 3.03
CA PRO A 67 1.75 20.71 4.21
C PRO A 67 0.22 20.69 4.15
N LEU A 68 -0.38 19.57 4.58
CA LEU A 68 -1.81 19.45 4.78
C LEU A 68 -2.09 19.55 6.28
N HIS A 69 -2.69 20.66 6.69
CA HIS A 69 -3.09 20.90 8.06
C HIS A 69 -4.39 20.17 8.35
N LEU A 70 -4.37 19.25 9.32
CA LEU A 70 -5.53 18.52 9.83
C LEU A 70 -5.81 19.01 11.24
N ASN A 71 -7.01 19.55 11.49
CA ASN A 71 -7.46 19.94 12.81
C ASN A 71 -8.70 19.15 13.21
N ASP A 72 -8.50 18.11 14.01
CA ASP A 72 -9.58 17.19 14.44
C ASP A 72 -10.68 17.88 15.24
N ALA A 73 -10.33 18.92 16.01
CA ALA A 73 -11.27 19.60 16.89
C ALA A 73 -12.37 20.32 16.10
N ASN A 74 -12.04 20.81 14.91
CA ASN A 74 -12.94 21.61 14.08
C ASN A 74 -13.29 20.94 12.75
N ASP A 75 -12.87 19.67 12.54
CA ASP A 75 -13.04 18.95 11.27
C ASP A 75 -12.51 19.77 10.07
N TYR A 76 -11.48 20.58 10.33
CA TYR A 76 -11.00 21.58 9.39
C TYR A 76 -9.72 21.10 8.73
N VAL A 77 -9.72 21.12 7.39
CA VAL A 77 -8.58 20.74 6.59
C VAL A 77 -8.19 21.87 5.66
N ARG A 78 -6.89 22.18 5.64
CA ARG A 78 -6.33 23.23 4.81
C ARG A 78 -4.98 22.83 4.24
N LEU A 79 -4.79 23.15 2.96
CA LEU A 79 -3.47 23.13 2.33
C LEU A 79 -2.69 24.40 2.74
N GLU A 80 -1.51 24.23 3.33
CA GLU A 80 -0.60 25.32 3.68
C GLU A 80 0.22 25.78 2.46
N ALA A 81 1.00 26.84 2.63
CA ALA A 81 1.88 27.33 1.56
C ALA A 81 2.95 26.27 1.19
N PRO A 82 3.39 26.22 -0.09
CA PRO A 82 4.44 25.30 -0.51
C PRO A 82 5.74 25.49 0.29
N LEU A 83 6.39 24.38 0.63
CA LEU A 83 7.71 24.37 1.23
C LEU A 83 8.76 24.94 0.27
N ILE A 84 9.69 25.74 0.80
CA ILE A 84 10.86 26.20 0.04
C ILE A 84 11.85 25.04 -0.06
N LEU A 85 11.97 24.46 -1.26
CA LEU A 85 12.90 23.37 -1.52
C LEU A 85 14.32 23.91 -1.70
N ARG A 86 15.26 23.33 -0.96
CA ARG A 86 16.70 23.63 -1.10
C ARG A 86 17.33 22.61 -2.06
N ASN A 87 18.31 23.05 -2.83
CA ASN A 87 19.06 22.21 -3.78
C ASN A 87 18.24 21.65 -4.97
N GLN A 88 17.03 22.17 -5.22
CA GLN A 88 16.16 21.66 -6.27
C GLN A 88 16.81 21.69 -7.66
N HIS A 89 17.38 22.83 -8.07
CA HIS A 89 17.97 22.99 -9.41
C HIS A 89 19.19 22.10 -9.63
N ALA A 90 20.11 22.05 -8.65
CA ALA A 90 21.32 21.24 -8.76
C ALA A 90 21.03 19.73 -8.79
N SER A 91 19.93 19.31 -8.15
CA SER A 91 19.51 17.91 -8.14
C SER A 91 18.76 17.46 -9.40
N LYS A 92 18.33 18.36 -10.30
CA LYS A 92 17.38 18.06 -11.40
C LYS A 92 16.00 17.59 -10.93
N PHE A 93 15.65 17.77 -9.66
CA PHE A 93 14.34 17.39 -9.12
C PHE A 93 13.20 18.21 -9.75
N SER A 94 12.21 17.52 -10.32
CA SER A 94 11.02 18.13 -10.91
C SER A 94 9.75 17.68 -10.20
N ILE A 95 9.02 18.63 -9.60
CA ILE A 95 7.76 18.34 -8.89
C ILE A 95 6.72 17.73 -9.85
N ARG A 96 6.73 18.11 -11.13
CA ARG A 96 5.79 17.60 -12.14
C ARG A 96 5.98 16.11 -12.45
N ASN A 97 7.19 15.60 -12.22
CA ASN A 97 7.56 14.21 -12.47
C ASN A 97 7.44 13.34 -11.21
N VAL A 98 6.99 13.89 -10.09
CA VAL A 98 6.72 13.09 -8.90
C VAL A 98 5.51 12.19 -9.15
N HIS A 99 5.77 10.90 -9.09
CA HIS A 99 4.80 9.85 -9.22
C HIS A 99 4.41 9.25 -7.89
N ASP A 100 5.20 9.33 -6.83
CA ASP A 100 4.80 8.90 -5.49
C ASP A 100 5.71 9.48 -4.42
N ALA A 101 5.29 9.38 -3.16
CA ALA A 101 6.11 9.77 -2.03
C ALA A 101 5.85 8.86 -0.83
N VAL A 102 6.88 8.60 -0.03
CA VAL A 102 6.78 7.85 1.24
C VAL A 102 7.81 8.41 2.22
N TYR A 103 7.48 8.44 3.51
CA TYR A 103 8.48 8.75 4.53
C TYR A 103 9.17 7.47 4.99
N ASP A 104 10.50 7.49 4.99
CA ASP A 104 11.30 6.39 5.49
C ASP A 104 11.89 6.72 6.86
N SER A 105 11.49 5.95 7.87
CA SER A 105 11.96 6.13 9.25
C SER A 105 13.43 5.74 9.42
N HIS A 106 13.98 4.89 8.56
CA HIS A 106 15.38 4.50 8.62
C HIS A 106 16.30 5.67 8.27
N SER A 107 16.08 6.30 7.12
CA SER A 107 16.87 7.43 6.63
C SER A 107 16.43 8.79 7.19
N GLY A 108 15.19 8.89 7.70
CA GLY A 108 14.57 10.15 8.09
C GLY A 108 14.20 11.04 6.89
N LEU A 109 14.15 10.47 5.68
CA LEU A 109 13.87 11.19 4.43
C LEU A 109 12.44 10.99 3.97
N VAL A 110 11.88 11.99 3.30
CA VAL A 110 10.74 11.79 2.40
C VAL A 110 11.28 11.38 1.05
N LEU A 111 11.02 10.15 0.65
CA LEU A 111 11.44 9.59 -0.63
C LEU A 111 10.40 9.92 -1.71
N PHE A 112 10.86 10.23 -2.91
CA PHE A 112 10.02 10.51 -4.09
C PHE A 112 10.41 9.60 -5.24
N ALA A 113 9.41 8.97 -5.85
CA ALA A 113 9.55 8.37 -7.16
C ALA A 113 9.39 9.49 -8.20
N ASN A 114 10.49 9.89 -8.85
CA ASN A 114 10.53 11.05 -9.75
C ASN A 114 10.99 10.63 -11.14
N GLY A 115 10.05 10.21 -12.00
CA GLY A 115 10.35 9.68 -13.32
C GLY A 115 11.33 8.50 -13.26
N THR A 116 12.57 8.72 -13.66
CA THR A 116 13.64 7.71 -13.80
C THR A 116 14.63 7.70 -12.63
N ALA A 117 14.31 8.35 -11.52
CA ALA A 117 15.17 8.43 -10.35
C ALA A 117 14.37 8.48 -9.04
N ILE A 118 15.06 8.16 -7.94
CA ILE A 118 14.58 8.28 -6.58
C ILE A 118 15.28 9.47 -5.92
N TYR A 119 14.49 10.35 -5.31
CA TYR A 119 14.98 11.51 -4.56
C TYR A 119 14.59 11.41 -3.11
N GLY A 120 15.40 11.98 -2.23
CA GLY A 120 15.10 12.17 -0.82
C GLY A 120 15.02 13.64 -0.47
N MET A 121 14.09 14.02 0.41
CA MET A 121 14.03 15.33 1.05
C MET A 121 14.19 15.18 2.55
N ASP A 122 15.16 15.91 3.11
CA ASP A 122 15.42 15.92 4.54
C ASP A 122 14.47 16.86 5.33
N ALA A 123 14.66 16.89 6.65
CA ALA A 123 13.96 17.76 7.58
C ALA A 123 14.13 19.27 7.29
N THR A 124 15.20 19.66 6.58
CA THR A 124 15.49 21.04 6.17
C THR A 124 14.95 21.38 4.77
N ASN A 125 14.18 20.45 4.18
CA ASN A 125 13.65 20.51 2.82
C ASN A 125 14.75 20.57 1.74
N ARG A 126 15.95 20.05 2.03
CA ARG A 126 16.99 19.85 1.01
C ARG A 126 16.70 18.57 0.25
N VAL A 127 16.67 18.68 -1.08
CA VAL A 127 16.43 17.56 -1.98
C VAL A 127 17.75 17.05 -2.56
N ALA A 128 17.91 15.73 -2.60
CA ALA A 128 19.04 15.05 -3.21
C ALA A 128 18.59 13.81 -3.97
N GLN A 129 19.27 13.49 -5.07
CA GLN A 129 19.09 12.24 -5.79
C GLN A 129 19.76 11.11 -4.99
N LEU A 130 19.04 10.01 -4.78
CA LEU A 130 19.49 8.86 -4.01
C LEU A 130 19.80 7.65 -4.90
N ALA A 131 19.01 7.48 -5.96
CA ALA A 131 19.23 6.43 -6.94
C ALA A 131 18.69 6.82 -8.33
N GLY A 132 19.19 6.17 -9.38
CA GLY A 132 18.86 6.50 -10.77
C GLY A 132 19.96 7.37 -11.38
N ASP A 133 20.14 7.31 -12.70
CA ASP A 133 21.03 8.21 -13.44
C ASP A 133 20.29 9.42 -14.06
N GLY A 134 18.96 9.39 -14.07
CA GLY A 134 18.10 10.42 -14.65
C GLY A 134 17.97 10.37 -16.17
N GLU A 135 18.69 9.48 -16.85
CA GLU A 135 18.57 9.28 -18.31
C GLU A 135 17.42 8.31 -18.64
N GLY A 136 17.16 7.37 -17.73
CA GLY A 136 16.20 6.29 -17.95
C GLY A 136 16.72 5.23 -18.91
N GLY A 137 15.83 4.38 -19.42
CA GLY A 137 16.17 3.33 -20.38
C GLY A 137 15.98 1.93 -19.82
N LEU A 138 16.86 0.99 -20.19
CA LEU A 138 16.79 -0.39 -19.73
C LEU A 138 17.04 -0.48 -18.22
N ILE A 139 16.30 -1.35 -17.54
CA ILE A 139 16.49 -1.64 -16.12
C ILE A 139 17.93 -2.10 -15.90
N PHE A 140 18.59 -1.48 -14.93
CA PHE A 140 19.93 -1.86 -14.51
C PHE A 140 20.02 -1.85 -12.98
N ASP A 141 20.38 -2.99 -12.41
CA ASP A 141 20.66 -3.16 -10.98
C ASP A 141 22.12 -2.82 -10.68
N GLY A 142 22.41 -2.40 -9.45
CA GLY A 142 23.76 -1.99 -9.06
C GLY A 142 23.76 -0.92 -7.97
N PRO A 143 24.91 -0.23 -7.77
CA PRO A 143 24.98 0.92 -6.88
C PRO A 143 23.90 1.95 -7.20
N GLY A 144 23.33 2.62 -6.19
CA GLY A 144 22.19 3.53 -6.39
C GLY A 144 22.44 4.59 -7.46
N SER A 145 23.65 5.14 -7.51
CA SER A 145 24.08 6.14 -8.52
C SER A 145 24.21 5.59 -9.94
N GLU A 146 24.35 4.28 -10.10
CA GLU A 146 24.50 3.59 -11.39
C GLU A 146 23.21 2.87 -11.82
N ALA A 147 22.32 2.59 -10.86
CA ALA A 147 21.04 1.96 -11.12
C ALA A 147 20.21 2.78 -12.11
N ARG A 148 19.48 2.11 -13.00
CA ARG A 148 18.62 2.76 -13.99
C ARG A 148 17.18 2.35 -13.81
N PHE A 149 16.28 3.32 -13.75
CA PHE A 149 14.84 3.09 -13.70
C PHE A 149 14.20 3.46 -15.03
N VAL A 150 13.24 2.68 -15.50
CA VAL A 150 12.45 3.02 -16.69
C VAL A 150 11.42 4.10 -16.33
N GLY A 151 10.84 3.99 -15.14
CA GLY A 151 9.80 4.86 -14.63
C GLY A 151 9.34 4.39 -13.26
N ALA A 152 10.02 4.85 -12.20
CA ALA A 152 9.62 4.61 -10.82
C ALA A 152 8.27 5.28 -10.53
N GLN A 153 7.32 4.54 -9.97
CA GLN A 153 5.92 4.99 -9.88
C GLN A 153 5.24 4.79 -8.52
N ARG A 154 5.70 3.84 -7.72
CA ARG A 154 5.19 3.61 -6.35
C ARG A 154 6.35 3.34 -5.43
N LEU A 155 6.21 3.73 -4.17
CA LEU A 155 7.16 3.45 -3.11
C LEU A 155 6.48 2.81 -1.91
N ALA A 156 7.19 1.92 -1.23
CA ALA A 156 6.86 1.43 0.11
C ALA A 156 8.18 1.18 0.85
N THR A 157 8.27 1.57 2.12
CA THR A 157 9.49 1.37 2.92
C THR A 157 9.20 0.44 4.08
N ASP A 158 10.14 -0.43 4.42
CA ASP A 158 10.09 -1.26 5.61
C ASP A 158 10.48 -0.52 6.89
N GLY A 159 11.02 0.69 6.77
CA GLY A 159 11.56 1.47 7.89
C GLY A 159 12.84 0.88 8.52
N GLN A 160 13.40 -0.18 7.92
CA GLN A 160 14.63 -0.87 8.31
C GLN A 160 15.75 -0.72 7.27
N GLY A 161 15.52 0.07 6.21
CA GLY A 161 16.51 0.41 5.20
C GLY A 161 16.25 -0.24 3.84
N VAL A 162 15.08 -0.83 3.61
CA VAL A 162 14.66 -1.30 2.29
C VAL A 162 13.46 -0.50 1.81
N THR A 163 13.65 0.18 0.67
CA THR A 163 12.56 0.81 -0.07
C THR A 163 12.21 -0.03 -1.28
N TYR A 164 11.00 -0.56 -1.29
CA TYR A 164 10.40 -1.23 -2.43
C TYR A 164 9.89 -0.22 -3.45
N ILE A 165 10.17 -0.48 -4.72
CA ILE A 165 9.91 0.42 -5.83
C ILE A 165 9.14 -0.35 -6.90
N ARG A 166 7.98 0.16 -7.30
CA ARG A 166 7.33 -0.26 -8.53
C ARG A 166 7.96 0.52 -9.68
N ASP A 167 8.73 -0.18 -10.51
CA ASP A 167 9.33 0.38 -11.72
C ASP A 167 8.57 -0.12 -12.95
N ARG A 168 8.61 0.66 -14.03
CA ARG A 168 8.04 0.24 -15.30
C ARG A 168 8.96 -0.80 -15.93
N ASP A 169 8.38 -1.81 -16.57
CA ASP A 169 9.16 -2.76 -17.37
C ASP A 169 9.39 -2.18 -18.78
N SER A 170 10.63 -2.19 -19.25
CA SER A 170 10.98 -1.80 -20.62
C SER A 170 10.39 -2.74 -21.68
N GLY A 171 10.19 -4.02 -21.34
CA GLY A 171 9.71 -5.05 -22.27
C GLY A 171 8.20 -5.07 -22.47
N SER A 172 7.43 -4.41 -21.60
CA SER A 172 5.97 -4.49 -21.62
C SER A 172 5.32 -3.14 -21.37
N ARG A 173 4.42 -2.73 -22.28
CA ARG A 173 3.66 -1.47 -22.15
C ARG A 173 2.89 -1.37 -20.84
N ASN A 174 2.50 -2.54 -20.31
CA ASN A 174 1.71 -2.73 -19.09
C ASN A 174 2.47 -3.45 -17.98
N GLY A 175 3.73 -3.82 -18.23
CA GLY A 175 4.55 -4.53 -17.27
C GLY A 175 5.12 -3.56 -16.24
N PHE A 176 5.15 -4.05 -15.02
CA PHE A 176 5.88 -3.45 -13.93
C PHE A 176 6.82 -4.51 -13.38
N CYS A 177 7.92 -4.09 -12.79
CA CYS A 177 8.73 -4.96 -11.96
C CYS A 177 8.78 -4.38 -10.55
N LEU A 178 9.06 -5.26 -9.59
CA LEU A 178 9.37 -4.86 -8.23
C LEU A 178 10.89 -4.73 -8.10
N ARG A 179 11.34 -3.63 -7.50
CA ARG A 179 12.74 -3.40 -7.19
C ARG A 179 12.88 -3.06 -5.71
N ALA A 180 14.05 -3.30 -5.14
CA ALA A 180 14.38 -2.95 -3.77
C ALA A 180 15.63 -2.06 -3.78
N LEU A 181 15.51 -0.88 -3.18
CA LEU A 181 16.61 0.01 -2.85
C LEU A 181 17.03 -0.29 -1.41
N HIS A 182 18.21 -0.87 -1.25
CA HIS A 182 18.83 -1.11 0.04
C HIS A 182 19.67 0.10 0.44
N GLU A 183 19.47 0.59 1.64
CA GLU A 183 20.32 1.56 2.31
C GLU A 183 21.22 0.83 3.31
N ALA A 184 22.53 1.08 3.24
CA ALA A 184 23.43 0.58 4.27
C ALA A 184 23.09 1.24 5.62
N ALA A 185 23.12 0.45 6.69
CA ALA A 185 23.02 1.02 8.04
C ALA A 185 24.08 2.12 8.19
N ALA A 186 23.66 3.31 8.61
CA ALA A 186 24.60 4.37 8.93
C ALA A 186 25.58 3.80 9.96
N ALA A 187 26.87 3.76 9.62
CA ALA A 187 27.89 3.30 10.56
C ALA A 187 27.71 4.11 11.85
N PRO A 188 27.70 3.47 13.04
CA PRO A 188 27.53 4.17 14.30
C PRO A 188 28.59 5.27 14.35
N SER A 189 28.16 6.52 14.19
CA SER A 189 29.06 7.65 14.31
C SER A 189 29.51 7.65 15.75
N HIS A 190 30.74 7.19 16.00
CA HIS A 190 31.39 7.38 17.29
C HIS A 190 31.27 8.87 17.60
N GLN A 191 30.43 9.21 18.57
CA GLN A 191 30.08 10.57 18.98
C GLN A 191 31.35 11.30 19.40
N SER A 192 32.05 11.85 18.43
CA SER A 192 33.13 12.79 18.65
C SER A 192 32.45 14.14 18.85
N THR A 193 32.50 14.63 20.08
CA THR A 193 31.84 15.84 20.59
C THR A 193 32.37 17.14 20.01
N SER A 194 32.97 17.13 18.81
CA SER A 194 33.41 18.33 18.11
C SER A 194 32.22 18.99 17.41
N SER A 195 31.60 19.92 18.14
CA SER A 195 30.64 20.89 17.64
C SER A 195 31.23 21.70 16.48
N SER A 196 30.37 22.00 15.50
CA SER A 196 30.61 22.85 14.32
C SER A 196 31.43 22.24 13.16
N SER A 197 30.74 21.73 12.13
CA SER A 197 30.77 22.26 10.75
C SER A 197 30.31 21.22 9.73
N SER A 198 29.42 21.67 8.84
CA SER A 198 28.96 21.01 7.62
C SER A 198 28.60 19.53 7.74
N SER A 199 27.30 19.29 7.95
CA SER A 199 26.63 18.03 7.61
C SER A 199 26.70 17.80 6.10
N SER A 200 27.90 17.54 5.56
CA SER A 200 28.03 16.82 4.31
C SER A 200 27.39 15.47 4.60
N SER A 201 26.16 15.30 4.15
CA SER A 201 25.44 14.04 4.14
C SER A 201 26.38 13.00 3.55
N SER A 202 27.12 12.27 4.38
CA SER A 202 27.97 11.18 3.93
C SER A 202 27.03 10.27 3.15
N SER A 203 27.28 10.16 1.85
CA SER A 203 26.43 9.41 0.94
C SER A 203 26.30 7.98 1.47
N ILE A 204 25.20 7.69 2.17
CA ILE A 204 24.88 6.33 2.62
C ILE A 204 24.93 5.45 1.37
N PRO A 205 25.78 4.41 1.35
CA PRO A 205 25.84 3.50 0.23
C PRO A 205 24.47 2.90 -0.02
N ARG A 206 24.07 2.91 -1.28
CA ARG A 206 22.78 2.40 -1.74
C ARG A 206 22.98 1.40 -2.85
N ALA A 207 22.15 0.37 -2.89
CA ALA A 207 22.13 -0.60 -3.98
C ALA A 207 20.68 -0.88 -4.39
N VAL A 208 20.45 -0.99 -5.69
CA VAL A 208 19.14 -1.35 -6.25
C VAL A 208 19.22 -2.73 -6.85
N VAL A 209 18.27 -3.58 -6.48
CA VAL A 209 18.13 -4.94 -7.01
C VAL A 209 16.71 -5.20 -7.48
N THR A 210 16.56 -5.98 -8.55
CA THR A 210 15.26 -6.45 -9.01
C THR A 210 14.78 -7.60 -8.13
N VAL A 211 13.52 -7.54 -7.70
CA VAL A 211 12.89 -8.56 -6.86
C VAL A 211 12.06 -9.48 -7.75
N ASN A 212 12.38 -10.77 -7.74
CA ASN A 212 11.57 -11.77 -8.42
C ASN A 212 10.35 -12.11 -7.56
N ILE A 213 9.16 -11.78 -8.06
CA ILE A 213 7.89 -12.05 -7.37
C ILE A 213 7.17 -13.30 -7.90
N GLY A 214 7.76 -14.01 -8.86
CA GLY A 214 7.21 -15.24 -9.46
C GLY A 214 6.03 -15.03 -10.42
N SER A 215 5.56 -13.80 -10.61
CA SER A 215 4.48 -13.44 -11.54
C SER A 215 5.01 -12.65 -12.74
N ASN A 216 4.36 -12.81 -13.89
CA ASN A 216 4.62 -11.98 -15.09
C ASN A 216 3.96 -10.59 -14.98
N THR A 217 3.15 -10.37 -13.96
CA THR A 217 2.42 -9.13 -13.69
C THR A 217 2.99 -8.47 -12.45
N GLY A 218 3.76 -7.39 -12.64
CA GLY A 218 4.25 -6.60 -11.53
C GLY A 218 3.16 -6.00 -10.65
N PRO A 219 3.53 -5.53 -9.45
CA PRO A 219 2.59 -4.97 -8.50
C PRO A 219 1.94 -3.71 -9.06
N HIS A 220 0.62 -3.60 -8.95
CA HIS A 220 -0.12 -2.39 -9.28
C HIS A 220 -0.34 -1.50 -8.05
N ALA A 221 -0.72 -2.07 -6.91
CA ALA A 221 -0.78 -1.36 -5.63
C ALA A 221 0.20 -2.02 -4.67
N MET A 222 0.82 -1.25 -3.77
CA MET A 222 1.67 -1.82 -2.73
C MET A 222 1.75 -0.91 -1.51
N THR A 223 1.95 -1.53 -0.35
CA THR A 223 2.16 -0.87 0.94
C THR A 223 2.99 -1.80 1.81
N TYR A 224 3.77 -1.26 2.75
CA TYR A 224 4.48 -2.10 3.72
C TYR A 224 3.67 -2.15 5.01
N ASP A 225 3.34 -3.37 5.43
CA ASP A 225 2.65 -3.60 6.70
C ASP A 225 3.68 -3.91 7.78
N THR A 226 3.89 -2.95 8.68
CA THR A 226 4.83 -3.07 9.80
C THR A 226 4.38 -4.11 10.83
N GLY A 227 3.07 -4.37 10.98
CA GLY A 227 2.57 -5.38 11.89
C GLY A 227 2.86 -6.80 11.39
N ARG A 228 2.85 -6.99 10.07
CA ARG A 228 3.18 -8.28 9.42
C ARG A 228 4.64 -8.37 8.97
N CYS A 229 5.43 -7.30 9.12
CA CYS A 229 6.81 -7.18 8.63
C CYS A 229 6.95 -7.61 7.16
N SER A 230 6.02 -7.20 6.31
CA SER A 230 5.95 -7.68 4.93
C SER A 230 5.43 -6.62 3.98
N LEU A 231 5.93 -6.65 2.74
CA LEU A 231 5.35 -5.87 1.66
C LEU A 231 4.05 -6.55 1.19
N LEU A 232 2.95 -5.84 1.27
CA LEU A 232 1.68 -6.24 0.67
C LEU A 232 1.54 -5.58 -0.69
N PHE A 233 1.12 -6.35 -1.68
CA PHE A 233 0.92 -5.81 -3.02
C PHE A 233 -0.24 -6.51 -3.73
N ALA A 234 -0.91 -5.78 -4.62
CA ALA A 234 -1.89 -6.35 -5.53
C ALA A 234 -1.30 -6.35 -6.94
N THR A 235 -1.52 -7.43 -7.70
CA THR A 235 -1.27 -7.46 -9.14
C THR A 235 -2.45 -6.76 -9.86
N ARG A 236 -2.49 -6.73 -11.20
CA ARG A 236 -3.69 -6.25 -11.94
C ARG A 236 -4.92 -7.17 -11.79
N GLY A 237 -4.89 -8.11 -10.84
CA GLY A 237 -5.93 -9.09 -10.57
C GLY A 237 -6.77 -8.75 -9.33
N SER A 238 -7.49 -9.79 -8.91
CA SER A 238 -8.41 -9.78 -7.78
C SER A 238 -7.78 -10.36 -6.52
N ALA A 239 -6.46 -10.24 -6.36
CA ALA A 239 -5.71 -10.78 -5.23
C ALA A 239 -4.76 -9.76 -4.59
N VAL A 240 -4.59 -9.91 -3.28
CA VAL A 240 -3.54 -9.27 -2.49
C VAL A 240 -2.53 -10.34 -2.11
N HIS A 241 -1.28 -10.07 -2.42
CA HIS A 241 -0.12 -10.90 -2.14
C HIS A 241 0.71 -10.31 -1.01
N GLN A 242 1.43 -11.18 -0.33
CA GLN A 242 2.41 -10.86 0.68
C GLN A 242 3.78 -11.30 0.16
N LEU A 243 4.74 -10.37 0.11
CA LEU A 243 6.14 -10.69 -0.08
C LEU A 243 6.78 -10.91 1.28
N LEU A 244 7.11 -12.17 1.56
CA LEU A 244 7.82 -12.59 2.75
C LEU A 244 9.33 -12.27 2.62
N PRO A 245 10.08 -12.30 3.74
CA PRO A 245 11.53 -12.32 3.68
C PRO A 245 12.04 -13.38 2.69
N PHE A 246 13.20 -13.12 2.10
CA PHE A 246 13.82 -13.98 1.06
C PHE A 246 13.10 -14.01 -0.30
N GLY A 247 12.11 -13.13 -0.52
CA GLY A 247 11.48 -12.97 -1.83
C GLY A 247 10.41 -14.01 -2.15
N ILE A 248 9.90 -14.72 -1.13
CA ILE A 248 8.80 -15.67 -1.30
C ILE A 248 7.49 -14.89 -1.37
N THR A 249 6.79 -14.99 -2.49
CA THR A 249 5.45 -14.42 -2.66
C THR A 249 4.40 -15.43 -2.20
N ARG A 250 3.37 -14.94 -1.51
CA ARG A 250 2.21 -15.73 -1.10
C ARG A 250 0.92 -14.96 -1.37
N GLU A 251 -0.10 -15.64 -1.87
CA GLU A 251 -1.46 -15.09 -1.94
C GLU A 251 -2.06 -14.98 -0.53
N LEU A 252 -2.43 -13.77 -0.13
CA LEU A 252 -2.99 -13.47 1.19
C LEU A 252 -4.52 -13.40 1.15
N LEU A 253 -5.07 -12.68 0.18
CA LEU A 253 -6.51 -12.47 0.01
C LEU A 253 -6.90 -12.53 -1.47
N GLY A 254 -8.12 -12.99 -1.76
CA GLY A 254 -8.62 -13.11 -3.14
C GLY A 254 -7.94 -14.23 -3.92
N THR A 255 -8.02 -14.19 -5.24
CA THR A 255 -7.36 -15.16 -6.14
C THR A 255 -6.95 -14.53 -7.46
N ASP A 256 -5.77 -14.90 -7.96
CA ASP A 256 -5.30 -14.53 -9.31
C ASP A 256 -5.88 -15.44 -10.41
N GLU A 257 -6.60 -16.51 -10.06
CA GLU A 257 -7.25 -17.35 -11.06
C GLU A 257 -8.24 -16.53 -11.89
N PRO A 258 -8.17 -16.59 -13.23
CA PRO A 258 -9.12 -15.88 -14.08
C PRO A 258 -10.52 -16.39 -13.74
N ILE A 259 -11.40 -15.48 -13.29
CA ILE A 259 -12.82 -15.79 -13.09
C ILE A 259 -13.32 -16.36 -14.41
N ALA A 260 -13.69 -17.65 -14.40
CA ALA A 260 -14.14 -18.32 -15.61
C ALA A 260 -15.22 -17.46 -16.29
N PRO A 261 -15.08 -17.17 -17.60
CA PRO A 261 -15.94 -16.22 -18.29
C PRO A 261 -17.40 -16.61 -18.04
N HIS A 262 -18.17 -15.64 -17.53
CA HIS A 262 -19.52 -15.81 -16.99
C HIS A 262 -20.42 -16.71 -17.84
N GLY A 263 -20.35 -18.00 -17.54
CA GLY A 263 -21.22 -19.05 -18.03
C GLY A 263 -21.57 -19.93 -16.82
N PHE A 264 -22.59 -19.50 -16.07
CA PHE A 264 -23.38 -20.33 -15.14
C PHE A 264 -22.85 -20.77 -13.75
N CYS A 265 -21.66 -20.42 -13.25
CA CYS A 265 -21.23 -21.04 -11.97
C CYS A 265 -20.42 -20.17 -10.96
N ALA A 266 -20.80 -18.90 -10.74
CA ALA A 266 -20.29 -18.16 -9.56
C ALA A 266 -20.61 -18.86 -8.21
N THR A 267 -21.63 -19.73 -8.19
CA THR A 267 -22.00 -20.53 -7.00
C THR A 267 -21.11 -21.75 -6.77
N ALA A 268 -20.35 -22.21 -7.77
CA ALA A 268 -19.54 -23.44 -7.67
C ALA A 268 -18.19 -23.21 -6.97
N ALA A 269 -17.54 -22.07 -7.19
CA ALA A 269 -16.27 -21.73 -6.53
C ALA A 269 -16.42 -21.59 -5.00
N ALA A 270 -17.54 -21.01 -4.54
CA ALA A 270 -17.87 -20.95 -3.12
C ALA A 270 -18.18 -22.34 -2.51
N ALA A 271 -18.61 -23.32 -3.33
CA ALA A 271 -18.94 -24.67 -2.87
C ALA A 271 -17.71 -25.59 -2.80
N SER A 272 -16.73 -25.46 -3.72
CA SER A 272 -15.52 -26.30 -3.68
C SER A 272 -14.62 -25.97 -2.49
N ALA A 273 -14.54 -24.69 -2.10
CA ALA A 273 -13.74 -24.28 -0.97
C ALA A 273 -14.36 -24.60 0.40
N ALA A 274 -15.68 -24.79 0.47
CA ALA A 274 -16.33 -25.34 1.65
C ALA A 274 -16.04 -26.85 1.82
N ALA A 275 -15.80 -27.57 0.71
CA ALA A 275 -15.47 -29.00 0.74
C ALA A 275 -14.01 -29.24 1.16
N SER A 276 -13.05 -28.39 0.77
CA SER A 276 -11.64 -28.54 1.16
C SER A 276 -11.35 -28.21 2.63
N ALA A 277 -12.21 -27.46 3.30
CA ALA A 277 -12.10 -27.19 4.74
C ALA A 277 -12.48 -28.39 5.62
N ALA A 278 -13.09 -29.44 5.07
CA ALA A 278 -13.59 -30.59 5.82
C ALA A 278 -12.59 -31.77 5.91
N GLU A 279 -11.44 -31.73 5.24
CA GLU A 279 -10.51 -32.88 5.14
C GLU A 279 -9.15 -32.67 5.85
N THR A 280 -9.08 -31.87 6.92
CA THR A 280 -7.84 -31.73 7.71
C THR A 280 -8.08 -31.98 9.19
N SER A 281 -8.27 -33.25 9.54
CA SER A 281 -8.06 -33.74 10.91
C SER A 281 -7.46 -35.12 10.82
N ASP A 282 -6.14 -35.21 10.79
CA ASP A 282 -5.41 -36.33 11.39
C ASP A 282 -3.92 -35.92 11.56
N ASP A 283 -3.40 -36.38 12.70
CA ASP A 283 -2.00 -36.52 13.10
C ASP A 283 -1.31 -35.44 13.98
N ASP A 284 -1.15 -35.91 15.22
CA ASP A 284 -0.26 -35.52 16.31
C ASP A 284 1.20 -35.35 15.88
N ASP A 285 1.75 -34.14 16.01
CA ASP A 285 3.20 -33.96 16.21
C ASP A 285 3.48 -32.58 16.84
N ALA A 286 3.03 -32.42 18.08
CA ALA A 286 3.37 -31.27 18.92
C ALA A 286 4.65 -31.58 19.70
N ASN A 287 5.78 -30.96 19.29
CA ASN A 287 6.85 -30.42 20.15
C ASN A 287 8.18 -30.28 19.38
N ASN A 288 8.40 -29.23 18.57
CA ASN A 288 9.71 -28.54 18.50
C ASN A 288 9.77 -27.32 17.54
N ARG A 289 9.00 -26.25 17.72
CA ARG A 289 9.26 -24.98 16.98
C ARG A 289 9.18 -23.76 17.88
N THR A 290 10.31 -23.46 18.50
CA THR A 290 10.60 -22.17 19.15
C THR A 290 10.84 -21.08 18.10
N GLY A 291 10.09 -19.97 18.18
CA GLY A 291 10.71 -18.65 18.02
C GLY A 291 10.29 -17.74 16.86
N MET A 292 9.34 -18.10 15.99
CA MET A 292 8.69 -17.13 15.11
C MET A 292 7.23 -17.03 15.52
N SER A 293 6.85 -15.90 16.14
CA SER A 293 5.47 -15.66 16.56
C SER A 293 4.54 -15.92 15.38
N GLY A 294 3.61 -16.86 15.55
CA GLY A 294 2.66 -17.23 14.51
C GLY A 294 1.89 -16.01 14.05
N LEU A 295 2.21 -15.52 12.85
CA LEU A 295 1.29 -14.68 12.10
C LEU A 295 0.03 -15.50 11.92
N ALA A 296 -1.07 -15.06 12.52
CA ALA A 296 -2.36 -15.73 12.37
C ALA A 296 -2.66 -15.86 10.87
N GLU A 297 -2.73 -17.09 10.40
CA GLU A 297 -3.16 -17.39 9.05
C GLU A 297 -4.56 -16.79 8.86
N PRO A 298 -4.79 -16.00 7.79
CA PRO A 298 -6.14 -15.51 7.52
C PRO A 298 -7.09 -16.70 7.42
N HIS A 299 -8.22 -16.58 8.10
CA HIS A 299 -9.23 -17.63 8.15
C HIS A 299 -9.57 -18.07 6.71
N PRO A 300 -9.65 -19.38 6.40
CA PRO A 300 -9.80 -19.88 5.02
C PRO A 300 -11.01 -19.28 4.29
N ALA A 301 -12.06 -18.93 5.03
CA ALA A 301 -13.25 -18.24 4.50
C ALA A 301 -12.95 -16.87 3.86
N VAL A 302 -11.93 -16.15 4.32
CA VAL A 302 -11.57 -14.81 3.82
C VAL A 302 -10.95 -14.89 2.42
N ARG A 303 -10.31 -16.02 2.06
CA ARG A 303 -9.71 -16.22 0.72
C ARG A 303 -10.74 -16.21 -0.41
N LEU A 304 -12.02 -16.43 -0.10
CA LEU A 304 -13.07 -16.60 -1.10
C LEU A 304 -13.84 -15.32 -1.42
N LEU A 305 -13.57 -14.20 -0.74
CA LEU A 305 -14.22 -12.95 -1.08
C LEU A 305 -13.53 -12.37 -2.32
N PRO A 306 -14.20 -12.36 -3.49
CA PRO A 306 -13.57 -11.89 -4.70
C PRO A 306 -13.41 -10.36 -4.59
N PHE A 307 -12.18 -9.88 -4.74
CA PHE A 307 -11.98 -8.47 -5.09
C PHE A 307 -12.44 -8.27 -6.52
N VAL A 308 -13.00 -7.10 -6.81
CA VAL A 308 -13.34 -6.71 -8.18
C VAL A 308 -12.08 -6.25 -8.90
N ASN A 309 -11.32 -5.35 -8.26
CA ASN A 309 -10.07 -4.83 -8.77
C ASN A 309 -9.41 -3.97 -7.67
N VAL A 310 -8.31 -4.46 -7.09
CA VAL A 310 -7.62 -3.75 -6.01
C VAL A 310 -6.85 -2.56 -6.58
N GLN A 311 -7.35 -1.35 -6.32
CA GLN A 311 -6.81 -0.11 -6.87
C GLN A 311 -5.69 0.49 -6.02
N ALA A 312 -5.83 0.40 -4.69
CA ALA A 312 -4.89 0.98 -3.74
C ALA A 312 -4.86 0.19 -2.43
N LEU A 313 -3.72 0.25 -1.76
CA LEU A 313 -3.46 -0.34 -0.45
C LEU A 313 -2.82 0.72 0.44
N ALA A 314 -3.17 0.75 1.72
CA ALA A 314 -2.47 1.57 2.71
C ALA A 314 -2.49 0.87 4.08
N ALA A 315 -1.30 0.58 4.62
CA ALA A 315 -1.16 0.06 5.96
C ALA A 315 -1.10 1.19 6.99
N ASP A 316 -1.82 1.03 8.10
CA ASP A 316 -1.72 1.88 9.28
C ASP A 316 -0.84 1.21 10.32
N ALA A 317 0.38 1.72 10.47
CA ALA A 317 1.34 1.19 11.43
C ALA A 317 0.85 1.26 12.89
N ALA A 318 -0.05 2.19 13.23
CA ALA A 318 -0.54 2.35 14.59
C ALA A 318 -1.56 1.27 14.98
N SER A 319 -2.48 0.94 14.07
CA SER A 319 -3.54 -0.05 14.33
C SER A 319 -3.23 -1.45 13.77
N GLY A 320 -2.25 -1.59 12.87
CA GLY A 320 -1.98 -2.82 12.11
C GLY A 320 -3.04 -3.14 11.07
N ASN A 321 -3.98 -2.22 10.82
CA ASN A 321 -4.99 -2.37 9.78
C ASN A 321 -4.38 -2.10 8.41
N VAL A 322 -4.88 -2.80 7.39
CA VAL A 322 -4.57 -2.54 5.98
C VAL A 322 -5.85 -2.18 5.26
N TYR A 323 -5.91 -0.96 4.76
CA TYR A 323 -7.06 -0.45 4.03
C TYR A 323 -6.91 -0.77 2.55
N ILE A 324 -7.98 -1.26 1.95
CA ILE A 324 -8.02 -1.75 0.58
C ILE A 324 -9.10 -1.00 -0.17
N LEU A 325 -8.71 -0.35 -1.26
CA LEU A 325 -9.63 0.28 -2.19
C LEU A 325 -9.93 -0.70 -3.32
N ASP A 326 -11.13 -1.27 -3.34
CA ASP A 326 -11.54 -2.34 -4.25
C ASP A 326 -12.69 -1.88 -5.16
N GLY A 327 -12.51 -1.98 -6.48
CA GLY A 327 -13.56 -1.65 -7.44
C GLY A 327 -13.02 -1.12 -8.75
N THR A 328 -13.90 -0.55 -9.57
CA THR A 328 -13.51 0.14 -10.81
C THR A 328 -13.79 1.63 -10.70
N THR A 329 -12.88 2.45 -11.22
CA THR A 329 -13.02 3.92 -11.16
C THR A 329 -14.34 4.34 -11.82
N GLY A 330 -15.13 5.14 -11.12
CA GLY A 330 -16.45 5.58 -11.59
C GLY A 330 -17.58 4.56 -11.44
N SER A 331 -17.33 3.42 -10.79
CA SER A 331 -18.37 2.50 -10.32
C SER A 331 -18.41 2.47 -8.78
N LYS A 332 -19.13 1.50 -8.21
CA LYS A 332 -19.17 1.24 -6.78
C LYS A 332 -17.78 0.81 -6.30
N THR A 333 -16.99 1.76 -5.82
CA THR A 333 -15.73 1.47 -5.16
C THR A 333 -16.01 1.17 -3.69
N MET A 334 -15.43 0.09 -3.19
CA MET A 334 -15.55 -0.35 -1.81
C MET A 334 -14.27 0.02 -1.06
N LEU A 335 -14.43 0.52 0.16
CA LEU A 335 -13.34 0.60 1.12
C LEU A 335 -13.46 -0.61 2.06
N ARG A 336 -12.44 -1.45 2.05
CA ARG A 336 -12.33 -2.61 2.92
C ARG A 336 -11.17 -2.43 3.90
N VAL A 337 -11.18 -3.17 4.99
CA VAL A 337 -10.08 -3.22 5.96
C VAL A 337 -9.73 -4.66 6.29
N LEU A 338 -8.47 -5.02 6.07
CA LEU A 338 -7.87 -6.23 6.61
C LEU A 338 -7.33 -5.89 8.00
N ARG A 339 -7.94 -6.48 9.03
CA ARG A 339 -7.57 -6.29 10.43
C ARG A 339 -6.30 -7.11 10.77
N PRO A 340 -5.61 -6.83 11.89
CA PRO A 340 -4.46 -7.62 12.34
C PRO A 340 -4.74 -9.10 12.53
N ASP A 341 -5.97 -9.46 12.96
CA ASP A 341 -6.41 -10.84 13.17
C ASP A 341 -6.71 -11.62 11.87
N GLY A 342 -6.54 -10.98 10.70
CA GLY A 342 -6.79 -11.57 9.40
C GLY A 342 -8.24 -11.48 8.93
N SER A 343 -9.14 -10.88 9.72
CA SER A 343 -10.51 -10.61 9.28
C SER A 343 -10.56 -9.48 8.25
N LEU A 344 -11.51 -9.57 7.31
CA LEU A 344 -11.70 -8.60 6.24
C LEU A 344 -13.12 -8.02 6.32
N ASP A 345 -13.21 -6.74 6.69
CA ASP A 345 -14.47 -6.01 6.77
C ASP A 345 -14.65 -5.08 5.57
N THR A 346 -15.90 -4.82 5.21
CA THR A 346 -16.25 -3.73 4.28
C THR A 346 -16.71 -2.53 5.11
N ILE A 347 -15.93 -1.45 5.09
CA ILE A 347 -16.23 -0.21 5.83
C ILE A 347 -17.25 0.61 5.05
N GLU A 348 -17.03 0.79 3.75
CA GLU A 348 -17.91 1.56 2.86
C GLU A 348 -18.09 0.77 1.57
N ASN A 349 -19.34 0.63 1.11
CA ASN A 349 -19.68 -0.20 -0.04
C ASN A 349 -19.89 0.62 -1.33
N GLN A 350 -20.05 1.93 -1.23
CA GLN A 350 -20.33 2.82 -2.35
C GLN A 350 -19.58 4.14 -2.22
N LEU A 351 -18.27 4.06 -2.08
CA LEU A 351 -17.42 5.23 -2.07
C LEU A 351 -17.45 5.89 -3.46
N GLN A 352 -18.05 7.08 -3.54
CA GLN A 352 -18.10 7.86 -4.76
C GLN A 352 -16.77 8.59 -4.97
N ILE A 353 -15.86 7.93 -5.68
CA ILE A 353 -14.58 8.50 -6.04
C ILE A 353 -14.74 9.24 -7.38
N GLY A 354 -14.47 10.55 -7.38
CA GLY A 354 -14.71 11.50 -8.49
C GLY A 354 -14.15 11.11 -9.88
N PRO A 355 -14.53 11.84 -10.94
CA PRO A 355 -15.03 11.28 -12.19
C PRO A 355 -14.02 10.51 -13.06
N THR A 356 -14.60 9.67 -13.93
CA THR A 356 -14.12 8.68 -14.92
C THR A 356 -13.10 9.15 -15.98
N GLY A 357 -12.30 10.18 -15.70
CA GLY A 357 -11.26 10.64 -16.62
C GLY A 357 -10.02 9.75 -16.67
N ASN A 358 -9.24 9.84 -17.75
CA ASN A 358 -7.98 9.12 -18.01
C ASN A 358 -6.84 9.40 -17.00
N SER A 359 -7.11 10.06 -15.87
CA SER A 359 -6.09 10.68 -15.03
C SER A 359 -5.84 9.87 -13.77
N ARG A 360 -4.82 9.01 -13.85
CA ARG A 360 -4.15 8.28 -12.76
C ARG A 360 -5.05 7.31 -11.98
N TRP A 361 -4.44 6.23 -11.52
CA TRP A 361 -5.10 5.27 -10.63
C TRP A 361 -5.23 5.92 -9.24
N PRO A 362 -6.38 5.74 -8.56
CA PRO A 362 -6.55 6.25 -7.22
C PRO A 362 -5.52 5.64 -6.28
N ARG A 363 -5.26 6.36 -5.21
CA ARG A 363 -4.26 6.03 -4.20
C ARG A 363 -4.85 6.24 -2.84
N LEU A 364 -4.28 5.55 -1.88
CA LEU A 364 -4.70 5.58 -0.50
C LEU A 364 -3.48 5.89 0.35
N ALA A 365 -3.64 6.77 1.34
CA ALA A 365 -2.62 7.03 2.34
C ALA A 365 -3.27 7.15 3.71
N VAL A 366 -2.62 6.58 4.72
CA VAL A 366 -3.02 6.77 6.12
C VAL A 366 -2.48 8.11 6.59
N LEU A 367 -3.36 8.89 7.20
CA LEU A 367 -3.05 10.17 7.80
C LEU A 367 -3.13 10.07 9.32
N PRO A 368 -2.54 11.03 10.05
CA PRO A 368 -2.70 11.12 11.49
C PRO A 368 -4.18 11.16 11.91
N TYR A 369 -4.44 10.78 13.16
CA TYR A 369 -5.75 10.91 13.79
C TYR A 369 -6.87 10.09 13.12
N GLY A 370 -6.55 8.92 12.57
CA GLY A 370 -7.53 8.00 12.01
C GLY A 370 -8.15 8.47 10.68
N HIS A 371 -7.47 9.36 9.97
CA HIS A 371 -7.91 9.80 8.64
C HIS A 371 -7.27 8.93 7.55
N LEU A 372 -8.00 8.71 6.47
CA LEU A 372 -7.47 8.19 5.21
C LEU A 372 -7.59 9.26 4.13
N ALA A 373 -6.59 9.38 3.27
CA ALA A 373 -6.66 10.19 2.07
C ALA A 373 -6.78 9.31 0.83
N VAL A 374 -7.82 9.54 0.04
CA VAL A 374 -7.97 9.03 -1.31
C VAL A 374 -7.59 10.14 -2.30
N TYR A 375 -6.59 9.90 -3.15
CA TYR A 375 -6.08 10.91 -4.07
C TYR A 375 -5.69 10.31 -5.43
N GLY A 376 -5.38 11.18 -6.41
CA GLY A 376 -5.14 10.74 -7.79
C GLY A 376 -6.42 10.49 -8.58
N THR A 377 -7.55 11.02 -8.10
CA THR A 377 -8.88 10.99 -8.70
C THR A 377 -9.06 12.36 -9.39
N SER A 378 -9.70 12.40 -10.55
CA SER A 378 -9.52 13.47 -11.54
C SER A 378 -9.53 14.93 -11.04
N VAL A 379 -8.65 15.73 -11.67
CA VAL A 379 -8.50 17.20 -11.68
C VAL A 379 -8.92 17.96 -10.41
N HIS A 380 -8.43 17.51 -9.25
CA HIS A 380 -8.35 18.24 -7.95
C HIS A 380 -9.47 17.81 -7.00
N GLU A 381 -9.17 17.00 -5.95
CA GLU A 381 -9.88 17.15 -4.67
C GLU A 381 -9.51 16.29 -3.45
N ILE A 382 -8.48 15.42 -3.40
CA ILE A 382 -8.12 14.59 -2.20
C ILE A 382 -9.29 14.35 -1.23
N MET A 383 -10.00 13.24 -1.39
CA MET A 383 -11.07 12.91 -0.48
C MET A 383 -10.49 12.35 0.82
N LEU A 384 -10.81 13.01 1.93
CA LEU A 384 -10.48 12.57 3.27
C LEU A 384 -11.63 11.78 3.87
N LEU A 385 -11.30 10.60 4.38
CA LEU A 385 -12.21 9.71 5.05
C LEU A 385 -11.83 9.69 6.52
N ARG A 386 -12.72 10.14 7.40
CA ARG A 386 -12.53 9.97 8.83
C ARG A 386 -13.09 8.63 9.24
N LEU A 387 -12.23 7.75 9.73
CA LEU A 387 -12.65 6.47 10.29
C LEU A 387 -13.28 6.76 11.66
N GLY A 388 -14.55 6.38 11.82
CA GLY A 388 -15.22 6.55 13.12
C GLY A 388 -14.44 5.80 14.21
N GLU A 389 -14.36 6.40 15.40
CA GLU A 389 -13.95 5.63 16.57
C GLU A 389 -14.92 4.45 16.70
N PRO A 390 -14.43 3.22 16.92
CA PRO A 390 -15.32 2.11 17.22
C PRO A 390 -16.18 2.54 18.41
N SER A 391 -17.50 2.51 18.23
CA SER A 391 -18.43 2.78 19.34
C SER A 391 -18.04 1.86 20.50
N ALA A 392 -17.59 2.46 21.59
CA ALA A 392 -17.10 1.75 22.77
C ALA A 392 -18.15 0.81 23.38
#